data_AF-A0A439CP00-F1
#
_entry.id   AF-A0A439CP00-F1
#
_cell.length_a   1.000
_cell.length_b   1.000
_cell.length_c   1.000
_cell.angle_alpha   90.00
_cell.angle_beta   90.00
_cell.angle_gamma   90.00
#
_symmetry.space_group_name_H-M   'P 1'
#
loop_
_entity.id
_entity.type
_entity.pdbx_description
1 polymer ?
#
loop_
_entity_poly.entity_id
_entity_poly.type
_entity_poly.pdbx_seq_one_letter_code
_entity_poly.pdbx_strand_id
1 'polypeptide(L)'
;MAPEKSISELAELIQKNTKILEDGTKGQPGSDFSLAFTLPPAAINLDASLELVKKETIEAADELKARLLGPFLYMGSLFLPVPALIVIFGCLYHFEIASHIPTAPGSSITYEDLAARSGMPLDDLRRVVQTAIAYRVFEEAVPDVSVRHNGISGLLALAPGMKDALSILAEDNPNGARRFVEAVRRFPGSGEPG
;
A
#
# COMPACT_ATOMS: atom_id res chain seq x y z
N MET A 1 -31.51 -2.87 -16.05
CA MET A 1 -30.09 -2.66 -15.72
C MET A 1 -29.59 -1.53 -16.60
N ALA A 2 -28.94 -0.52 -16.04
CA ALA A 2 -28.27 0.49 -16.86
C ALA A 2 -27.18 -0.19 -17.71
N PRO A 3 -26.95 0.24 -18.95
CA PRO A 3 -25.87 -0.32 -19.76
C PRO A 3 -24.53 -0.11 -19.06
N GLU A 4 -23.69 -1.14 -19.03
CA GLU A 4 -22.34 -1.03 -18.48
C GLU A 4 -21.47 -0.13 -19.35
N LYS A 5 -20.65 0.72 -18.73
CA LYS A 5 -19.64 1.52 -19.42
C LYS A 5 -18.64 0.58 -20.12
N SER A 6 -18.25 0.89 -21.34
CA SER A 6 -17.15 0.26 -22.06
C SER A 6 -15.79 0.61 -21.43
N ILE A 7 -14.74 -0.13 -21.76
CA ILE A 7 -13.37 0.17 -21.28
C ILE A 7 -12.87 1.54 -21.73
N SER A 8 -13.32 2.04 -22.90
CA SER A 8 -12.99 3.38 -23.39
C SER A 8 -13.70 4.45 -22.58
N GLU A 9 -15.00 4.26 -22.27
CA GLU A 9 -15.76 5.19 -21.41
C GLU A 9 -15.18 5.25 -19.99
N LEU A 10 -14.68 4.14 -19.45
CA LEU A 10 -13.96 4.13 -18.17
C LEU A 10 -12.65 4.94 -18.25
N ALA A 11 -11.87 4.78 -19.32
CA ALA A 11 -10.63 5.54 -19.52
C ALA A 11 -10.88 7.05 -19.67
N GLU A 12 -11.92 7.44 -20.43
CA GLU A 12 -12.35 8.83 -20.57
C GLU A 12 -12.82 9.43 -19.23
N LEU A 13 -13.56 8.64 -18.44
CA LEU A 13 -14.00 9.05 -17.10
C LEU A 13 -12.81 9.28 -16.17
N ILE A 14 -11.83 8.37 -16.15
CA ILE A 14 -10.61 8.51 -15.36
C ILE A 14 -9.88 9.79 -15.76
N GLN A 15 -9.63 10.00 -17.06
CA GLN A 15 -8.94 11.21 -17.53
C GLN A 15 -9.67 12.50 -17.15
N LYS A 16 -11.00 12.52 -17.30
CA LYS A 16 -11.82 13.67 -16.94
C LYS A 16 -11.73 13.96 -15.45
N ASN A 17 -11.89 12.94 -14.61
CA ASN A 17 -11.93 13.10 -13.17
C ASN A 17 -10.56 13.42 -12.58
N THR A 18 -9.47 12.87 -13.12
CA THR A 18 -8.11 13.25 -12.68
C THR A 18 -7.83 14.71 -12.95
N LYS A 19 -8.25 15.26 -14.09
CA LYS A 19 -8.14 16.71 -14.36
C LYS A 19 -8.92 17.54 -13.34
N ILE A 20 -10.14 17.13 -13.00
CA ILE A 20 -10.95 17.82 -11.98
C ILE A 20 -10.23 17.81 -10.62
N LEU A 21 -9.61 16.68 -10.25
CA LEU A 21 -8.83 16.57 -9.01
C LEU A 21 -7.58 17.45 -9.03
N GLU A 22 -6.81 17.43 -10.12
CA GLU A 22 -5.60 18.25 -10.30
C GLU A 22 -5.94 19.75 -10.27
N ASP A 23 -6.97 20.17 -11.00
CA ASP A 23 -7.42 21.57 -11.03
C ASP A 23 -7.99 22.02 -9.68
N GLY A 24 -8.81 21.18 -9.05
CA GLY A 24 -9.46 21.48 -7.76
C GLY A 24 -8.50 21.53 -6.57
N THR A 25 -7.34 20.89 -6.68
CA THR A 25 -6.34 20.83 -5.61
C THR A 25 -5.11 21.69 -5.88
N LYS A 26 -5.08 22.37 -7.04
CA LYS A 26 -3.94 23.15 -7.51
C LYS A 26 -3.42 24.13 -6.44
N GLY A 27 -2.13 24.04 -6.15
CA GLY A 27 -1.45 24.91 -5.19
C GLY A 27 -1.52 24.43 -3.74
N GLN A 28 -2.23 23.33 -3.45
CA GLN A 28 -2.15 22.66 -2.16
C GLN A 28 -0.89 21.77 -2.06
N PRO A 29 -0.35 21.55 -0.86
CA PRO A 29 0.65 20.50 -0.63
C PRO A 29 0.13 19.13 -1.07
N GLY A 30 0.91 18.39 -1.87
CA GLY A 30 0.52 17.06 -2.38
C GLY A 30 -0.48 17.06 -3.54
N SER A 31 -0.73 18.22 -4.15
CA SER A 31 -1.60 18.35 -5.34
C SER A 31 -1.02 17.72 -6.62
N ASP A 32 0.23 17.27 -6.58
CA ASP A 32 0.85 16.43 -7.62
C ASP A 32 0.51 14.94 -7.46
N PHE A 33 -0.21 14.56 -6.39
CA PHE A 33 -0.56 13.18 -6.03
C PHE A 33 0.66 12.24 -6.01
N SER A 34 1.84 12.78 -5.72
CA SER A 34 3.09 12.03 -5.68
C SER A 34 3.16 11.13 -4.45
N LEU A 35 3.76 9.95 -4.62
CA LEU A 35 4.15 9.08 -3.51
C LEU A 35 5.54 9.44 -2.97
N ALA A 36 6.14 10.56 -3.34
CA ALA A 36 7.44 10.98 -2.84
C ALA A 36 7.41 11.20 -1.32
N PHE A 37 8.52 10.91 -0.65
CA PHE A 37 8.65 11.17 0.77
C PHE A 37 8.84 12.66 1.04
N THR A 38 7.98 13.24 1.89
CA THR A 38 8.06 14.63 2.33
C THR A 38 7.92 14.73 3.85
N LEU A 39 8.57 15.74 4.43
CA LEU A 39 8.43 16.09 5.84
C LEU A 39 8.08 17.58 5.97
N PRO A 40 6.91 17.93 6.55
CA PRO A 40 5.83 17.04 6.98
C PRO A 40 5.19 16.25 5.80
N PRO A 41 4.45 15.16 6.07
CA PRO A 41 3.71 14.45 5.04
C PRO A 41 2.78 15.42 4.30
N ALA A 42 2.77 15.35 2.97
CA ALA A 42 1.88 16.17 2.16
C ALA A 42 0.42 15.79 2.46
N ALA A 43 -0.41 16.79 2.76
CA ALA A 43 -1.82 16.61 3.07
C ALA A 43 -2.66 17.44 2.12
N ILE A 44 -3.38 16.75 1.24
CA ILE A 44 -4.35 17.34 0.33
C ILE A 44 -5.70 17.44 1.05
N ASN A 45 -6.36 18.58 0.96
CA ASN A 45 -7.69 18.77 1.51
C ASN A 45 -8.71 18.72 0.37
N LEU A 46 -9.58 17.72 0.42
CA LEU A 46 -10.63 17.50 -0.56
C LEU A 46 -11.97 17.86 0.07
N ASP A 47 -12.72 18.74 -0.60
CA ASP A 47 -14.11 18.96 -0.23
C ASP A 47 -14.99 17.75 -0.60
N ALA A 48 -16.25 17.78 -0.19
CA ALA A 48 -17.18 16.66 -0.45
C ALA A 48 -17.38 16.36 -1.95
N SER A 49 -17.24 17.37 -2.82
CA SER A 49 -17.35 17.18 -4.27
C SER A 49 -16.12 16.45 -4.81
N LEU A 50 -14.92 16.88 -4.40
CA LEU A 50 -13.67 16.26 -4.83
C LEU A 50 -13.49 14.84 -4.26
N GLU A 51 -13.96 14.57 -3.04
CA GLU A 51 -13.96 13.20 -2.50
C GLU A 51 -14.86 12.26 -3.31
N LEU A 52 -16.02 12.75 -3.80
CA LEU A 52 -16.87 11.96 -4.67
C LEU A 52 -16.18 11.66 -6.01
N VAL A 53 -15.52 12.65 -6.61
CA VAL A 53 -14.75 12.50 -7.85
C VAL A 53 -13.61 11.51 -7.66
N LYS A 54 -12.87 11.60 -6.56
CA LYS A 54 -11.80 10.66 -6.20
C LYS A 54 -12.32 9.24 -6.07
N LYS A 55 -13.43 9.05 -5.34
CA LYS A 55 -14.06 7.74 -5.20
C LYS A 55 -14.46 7.14 -6.56
N GLU A 56 -15.16 7.91 -7.39
CA GLU A 56 -15.57 7.45 -8.72
C GLU A 56 -14.36 7.11 -9.61
N THR A 57 -13.27 7.87 -9.49
CA THR A 57 -12.03 7.62 -10.25
C THR A 57 -11.37 6.31 -9.82
N ILE A 58 -11.30 6.04 -8.52
CA ILE A 58 -10.72 4.79 -7.98
C ILE A 58 -11.57 3.59 -8.42
N GLU A 59 -12.89 3.69 -8.32
CA GLU A 59 -13.81 2.64 -8.77
C GLU A 59 -13.67 2.36 -10.27
N ALA A 60 -13.61 3.41 -11.10
CA ALA A 60 -13.41 3.28 -12.54
C ALA A 60 -12.04 2.65 -12.89
N ALA A 61 -10.99 3.01 -12.16
CA ALA A 61 -9.65 2.45 -12.36
C ALA A 61 -9.57 0.97 -11.98
N ASP A 62 -10.20 0.57 -10.88
CA ASP A 62 -10.28 -0.83 -10.45
C ASP A 62 -11.11 -1.67 -11.43
N GLU A 63 -12.25 -1.15 -11.88
CA GLU A 63 -13.08 -1.82 -12.89
C GLU A 63 -12.33 -1.97 -14.23
N LEU A 64 -11.65 -0.92 -14.69
CA LEU A 64 -10.83 -0.97 -15.90
C LEU A 64 -9.73 -2.03 -15.76
N LYS A 65 -9.01 -2.05 -14.63
CA LYS A 65 -7.99 -3.07 -14.33
C LYS A 65 -8.59 -4.48 -14.38
N ALA A 66 -9.72 -4.71 -13.73
CA ALA A 66 -10.39 -6.01 -13.71
C ALA A 66 -10.79 -6.48 -15.12
N ARG A 67 -11.36 -5.58 -15.93
CA ARG A 67 -11.77 -5.85 -17.31
C ARG A 67 -10.59 -6.15 -18.23
N LEU A 68 -9.48 -5.41 -18.10
CA LEU A 68 -8.27 -5.62 -18.91
C LEU A 68 -7.54 -6.93 -18.55
N LEU A 69 -7.53 -7.31 -17.27
CA LEU A 69 -6.95 -8.58 -16.83
C LEU A 69 -7.82 -9.78 -17.25
N GLY A 70 -9.14 -9.58 -17.34
CA GLY A 70 -10.09 -10.66 -17.49
C GLY A 70 -10.19 -11.54 -16.24
N PRO A 71 -11.14 -12.48 -16.18
CA PRO A 71 -11.52 -13.15 -14.93
C PRO A 71 -10.37 -13.90 -14.24
N PHE A 72 -9.57 -14.65 -15.01
CA PHE A 72 -8.53 -15.52 -14.44
C PHE A 72 -7.36 -14.71 -13.85
N LEU A 73 -6.83 -13.73 -14.60
CA LEU A 73 -5.72 -12.91 -14.11
C LEU A 73 -6.18 -11.95 -13.02
N TYR A 74 -7.42 -11.46 -13.08
CA TYR A 74 -7.99 -10.65 -12.01
C TYR A 74 -8.09 -11.46 -10.72
N MET A 75 -8.63 -12.68 -10.77
CA MET A 75 -8.62 -13.59 -9.62
C MET A 75 -7.20 -13.78 -9.09
N GLY A 76 -6.23 -14.10 -9.98
CA GLY A 76 -4.81 -14.21 -9.61
C GLY A 76 -4.28 -12.98 -8.87
N SER A 77 -4.64 -11.79 -9.33
CA SER A 77 -4.22 -10.52 -8.70
C SER A 77 -4.76 -10.31 -7.28
N LEU A 78 -5.85 -10.99 -6.90
CA LEU A 78 -6.44 -10.91 -5.56
C LEU A 78 -5.72 -11.81 -4.54
N PHE A 79 -5.27 -13.01 -4.95
CA PHE A 79 -4.74 -14.00 -4.00
C PHE A 79 -3.23 -14.27 -4.10
N LEU A 80 -2.63 -14.18 -5.29
CA LEU A 80 -1.20 -14.46 -5.46
C LEU A 80 -0.30 -13.52 -4.63
N PRO A 81 -0.62 -12.22 -4.49
CA PRO A 81 0.15 -11.32 -3.62
C PRO A 81 0.07 -11.64 -2.12
N VAL A 82 -1.01 -12.27 -1.64
CA VAL A 82 -1.33 -12.35 -0.21
C VAL A 82 -0.19 -12.96 0.63
N PRO A 83 0.41 -14.11 0.26
CA PRO A 83 1.53 -14.65 1.01
C PRO A 83 2.74 -13.71 1.06
N ALA A 84 3.03 -13.03 -0.05
CA ALA A 84 4.15 -12.08 -0.12
C ALA A 84 3.88 -10.87 0.80
N LEU A 85 2.66 -10.33 0.79
CA LEU A 85 2.30 -9.20 1.65
C LEU A 85 2.40 -9.56 3.15
N ILE A 86 1.94 -10.76 3.55
CA ILE A 86 2.09 -11.24 4.93
C ILE A 86 3.57 -11.29 5.33
N VAL A 87 4.43 -11.87 4.48
CA VAL A 87 5.87 -11.97 4.74
C VAL A 87 6.51 -10.58 4.80
N ILE A 88 6.21 -9.70 3.84
CA ILE A 88 6.75 -8.33 3.80
C ILE A 88 6.42 -7.60 5.10
N PHE A 89 5.13 -7.46 5.43
CA PHE A 89 4.73 -6.66 6.59
C PHE A 89 5.14 -7.31 7.92
N GLY A 90 5.19 -8.64 7.99
CA GLY A 90 5.78 -9.35 9.12
C GLY A 90 7.26 -9.05 9.29
N CYS A 91 8.05 -9.09 8.21
CA CYS A 91 9.47 -8.72 8.27
C CYS A 91 9.68 -7.25 8.63
N LEU A 92 8.89 -6.33 8.05
CA LEU A 92 8.97 -4.91 8.38
C LEU A 92 8.68 -4.64 9.86
N TYR A 93 7.77 -5.40 10.46
CA TYR A 93 7.43 -5.32 11.88
C TYR A 93 8.54 -5.91 12.77
N HIS A 94 8.88 -7.20 12.58
CA HIS A 94 9.78 -7.93 13.49
C HIS A 94 11.24 -7.47 13.42
N PHE A 95 11.70 -7.01 12.25
CA PHE A 95 13.06 -6.51 12.05
C PHE A 95 13.14 -4.98 12.09
N GLU A 96 12.03 -4.30 12.38
CA GLU A 96 11.91 -2.84 12.46
C GLU A 96 12.54 -2.10 11.26
N ILE A 97 12.45 -2.69 10.07
CA ILE A 97 13.21 -2.28 8.86
C ILE A 97 12.99 -0.80 8.55
N ALA A 98 11.73 -0.34 8.62
CA ALA A 98 11.39 1.06 8.35
C ALA A 98 12.08 2.03 9.32
N SER A 99 12.21 1.67 10.60
CA SER A 99 12.83 2.50 11.63
C SER A 99 14.35 2.68 11.44
N HIS A 100 14.99 1.78 10.71
CA HIS A 100 16.43 1.84 10.43
C HIS A 100 16.78 2.65 9.18
N ILE A 101 15.80 2.98 8.34
CA ILE A 101 15.99 3.79 7.14
C ILE A 101 15.94 5.28 7.54
N PRO A 102 16.92 6.09 7.11
CA PRO A 102 16.93 7.53 7.36
C PRO A 102 15.66 8.24 6.87
N THR A 103 15.12 9.13 7.71
CA THR A 103 13.92 9.92 7.42
C THR A 103 14.24 11.36 7.00
N ALA A 104 15.51 11.74 6.85
CA ALA A 104 15.84 13.04 6.30
C ALA A 104 15.51 13.08 4.79
N PRO A 105 14.97 14.20 4.25
CA PRO A 105 14.65 14.29 2.82
C PRO A 105 15.87 13.96 1.94
N GLY A 106 15.68 13.05 0.98
CA GLY A 106 16.73 12.63 0.04
C GLY A 106 17.79 11.69 0.62
N SER A 107 17.74 11.37 1.92
CA SER A 107 18.66 10.40 2.52
C SER A 107 18.29 8.96 2.19
N SER A 108 19.29 8.09 2.15
CA SER A 108 19.17 6.65 1.89
C SER A 108 20.12 5.86 2.78
N ILE A 109 19.96 4.54 2.79
CA ILE A 109 20.85 3.59 3.47
C ILE A 109 21.18 2.44 2.51
N THR A 110 22.39 1.92 2.59
CA THR A 110 22.79 0.74 1.80
C THR A 110 22.07 -0.51 2.30
N TYR A 111 21.91 -1.52 1.45
CA TYR A 111 21.37 -2.81 1.89
C TYR A 111 22.24 -3.46 2.96
N GLU A 112 23.56 -3.32 2.85
CA GLU A 112 24.55 -3.84 3.80
C GLU A 112 24.40 -3.20 5.18
N ASP A 113 24.30 -1.87 5.26
CA ASP A 113 24.13 -1.17 6.52
C ASP A 113 22.75 -1.44 7.13
N LEU A 114 21.71 -1.55 6.30
CA LEU A 114 20.35 -1.86 6.76
C LEU A 114 20.27 -3.29 7.30
N ALA A 115 20.95 -4.25 6.68
CA ALA A 115 21.07 -5.63 7.17
C ALA A 115 21.78 -5.68 8.51
N ALA A 116 22.90 -4.97 8.63
CA ALA A 116 23.65 -4.89 9.87
C ALA A 116 22.83 -4.27 11.03
N ARG A 117 22.00 -3.25 10.74
CA ARG A 117 21.17 -2.58 11.75
C ARG A 117 19.94 -3.38 12.16
N SER A 118 19.27 -4.00 11.19
CA SER A 118 18.05 -4.79 11.43
C SER A 118 18.34 -6.19 11.99
N GLY A 119 19.57 -6.69 11.81
CA GLY A 119 19.94 -8.07 12.15
C GLY A 119 19.39 -9.11 11.17
N MET A 120 18.79 -8.68 10.05
CA MET A 120 18.31 -9.57 9.00
C MET A 120 19.47 -9.93 8.05
N PRO A 121 19.62 -11.19 7.62
CA PRO A 121 20.62 -11.56 6.62
C PRO A 121 20.47 -10.74 5.33
N LEU A 122 21.58 -10.29 4.76
CA LEU A 122 21.60 -9.36 3.62
C LEU A 122 20.74 -9.84 2.44
N ASP A 123 20.88 -11.10 2.03
CA ASP A 123 20.15 -11.64 0.89
C ASP A 123 18.64 -11.71 1.15
N ASP A 124 18.25 -12.07 2.37
CA ASP A 124 16.84 -12.11 2.78
C ASP A 124 16.26 -10.70 2.87
N LEU A 125 16.99 -9.76 3.47
CA LEU A 125 16.60 -8.36 3.56
C LEU A 125 16.39 -7.77 2.16
N ARG A 126 17.35 -7.97 1.25
CA ARG A 126 17.26 -7.46 -0.13
C ARG A 126 15.99 -7.99 -0.81
N ARG A 127 15.73 -9.29 -0.71
CA ARG A 127 14.51 -9.91 -1.28
C ARG A 127 13.23 -9.30 -0.69
N VAL A 128 13.17 -9.13 0.62
CA VAL A 128 11.99 -8.54 1.29
C VAL A 128 11.77 -7.11 0.85
N VAL A 129 12.82 -6.27 0.90
CA VAL A 129 12.73 -4.84 0.56
C VAL A 129 12.43 -4.65 -0.92
N GLN A 130 13.06 -5.40 -1.83
CA GLN A 130 12.74 -5.34 -3.27
C GLN A 130 11.31 -5.81 -3.57
N THR A 131 10.82 -6.82 -2.86
CA THR A 131 9.41 -7.22 -2.97
C THR A 131 8.50 -6.11 -2.46
N ALA A 132 8.85 -5.44 -1.35
CA ALA A 132 8.09 -4.30 -0.82
C ALA A 132 8.04 -3.13 -1.83
N ILE A 133 9.16 -2.85 -2.51
CA ILE A 133 9.26 -1.83 -3.57
C ILE A 133 8.32 -2.16 -4.74
N ALA A 134 8.20 -3.44 -5.12
CA ALA A 134 7.25 -3.87 -6.15
C ALA A 134 5.79 -3.55 -5.76
N TYR A 135 5.47 -3.53 -4.46
CA TYR A 135 4.20 -3.07 -3.89
C TYR A 135 4.17 -1.59 -3.50
N ARG A 136 5.10 -0.79 -4.03
CA ARG A 136 5.22 0.67 -3.80
C ARG A 136 5.55 1.05 -2.35
N VAL A 137 6.06 0.13 -1.55
CA VAL A 137 6.56 0.42 -0.20
C VAL A 137 8.09 0.56 -0.31
N PHE A 138 8.61 1.75 -0.02
CA PHE A 138 10.01 2.17 -0.27
C PHE A 138 10.35 2.43 -1.76
N GLU A 139 11.53 3.00 -1.98
CA GLU A 139 12.15 3.23 -3.29
C GLU A 139 13.65 2.91 -3.22
N GLU A 140 14.23 2.40 -4.31
CA GLU A 140 15.69 2.36 -4.44
C GLU A 140 16.22 3.76 -4.77
N ALA A 141 17.14 4.26 -3.95
CA ALA A 141 17.86 5.50 -4.26
C ALA A 141 18.96 5.23 -5.30
N VAL A 142 19.58 4.05 -5.22
CA VAL A 142 20.50 3.50 -6.22
C VAL A 142 20.13 2.02 -6.39
N PRO A 143 19.81 1.56 -7.62
CA PRO A 143 19.40 0.17 -7.86
C PRO A 143 20.35 -0.85 -7.25
N ASP A 144 19.81 -1.84 -6.55
CA ASP A 144 20.54 -2.93 -5.87
C ASP A 144 21.56 -2.51 -4.80
N VAL A 145 21.71 -1.21 -4.53
CA VAL A 145 22.74 -0.67 -3.61
C VAL A 145 22.11 -0.02 -2.39
N SER A 146 21.10 0.86 -2.57
CA SER A 146 20.55 1.63 -1.45
C SER A 146 19.06 1.90 -1.58
N VAL A 147 18.39 1.94 -0.43
CA VAL A 147 16.96 2.14 -0.27
C VAL A 147 16.68 3.42 0.51
N ARG A 148 15.55 4.06 0.21
CA ARG A 148 15.03 5.21 0.94
C ARG A 148 13.52 5.10 1.15
N HIS A 149 12.99 5.95 2.02
CA HIS A 149 11.56 6.11 2.15
C HIS A 149 10.93 6.79 0.93
N ASN A 150 9.69 6.39 0.69
CA ASN A 150 8.67 7.12 -0.06
C ASN A 150 7.53 7.50 0.91
N GLY A 151 6.48 8.18 0.44
CA GLY A 151 5.35 8.61 1.26
C GLY A 151 4.66 7.47 2.01
N ILE A 152 4.51 6.29 1.38
CA ILE A 152 3.87 5.12 2.01
C ILE A 152 4.73 4.57 3.14
N SER A 153 5.99 4.24 2.84
CA SER A 153 6.90 3.68 3.83
C SER A 153 7.28 4.67 4.93
N GLY A 154 7.22 5.98 4.66
CA GLY A 154 7.41 7.02 5.66
C GLY A 154 6.37 6.97 6.77
N LEU A 155 5.13 6.56 6.47
CA LEU A 155 4.10 6.34 7.49
C LEU A 155 4.50 5.25 8.48
N LEU A 156 5.18 4.19 8.02
CA LEU A 156 5.64 3.10 8.88
C LEU A 156 6.66 3.56 9.92
N ALA A 157 7.51 4.54 9.56
CA ALA A 157 8.53 5.07 10.46
C ALA A 157 8.04 6.22 11.35
N LEU A 158 7.09 7.02 10.86
CA LEU A 158 6.76 8.33 11.46
C LEU A 158 5.34 8.45 12.01
N ALA A 159 4.38 7.67 11.52
CA ALA A 159 2.99 7.84 11.94
C ALA A 159 2.78 7.20 13.33
N PRO A 160 2.25 7.95 14.32
CA PRO A 160 1.95 7.41 15.63
C PRO A 160 0.99 6.21 15.53
N GLY A 161 1.27 5.15 16.28
CA GLY A 161 0.46 3.92 16.31
C GLY A 161 0.62 3.01 15.08
N MET A 162 1.44 3.38 14.09
CA MET A 162 1.63 2.54 12.89
C MET A 162 2.34 1.21 13.21
N LYS A 163 3.24 1.20 14.20
CA LYS A 163 3.87 -0.03 14.69
C LYS A 163 2.82 -1.01 15.25
N ASP A 164 1.88 -0.50 16.04
CA ASP A 164 0.79 -1.30 16.62
C ASP A 164 -0.21 -1.74 15.55
N ALA A 165 -0.53 -0.87 14.59
CA ALA A 165 -1.36 -1.24 13.46
C ALA A 165 -0.70 -2.36 12.61
N LEU A 166 0.61 -2.27 12.42
CA LEU A 166 1.37 -3.26 11.66
C LEU A 166 1.41 -4.63 12.36
N SER A 167 1.49 -4.67 13.69
CA SER A 167 1.43 -5.93 14.44
C SER A 167 0.08 -6.64 14.27
N ILE A 168 -1.03 -5.89 14.36
CA ILE A 168 -2.39 -6.43 14.12
C ILE A 168 -2.51 -6.98 12.70
N LEU A 169 -2.00 -6.24 11.70
CA LEU A 169 -2.07 -6.63 10.30
C LEU A 169 -1.19 -7.83 9.96
N ALA A 170 -0.01 -7.93 10.58
CA ALA A 170 0.96 -8.99 10.31
C ALA A 170 0.63 -10.29 11.08
N GLU A 171 0.14 -10.18 12.31
CA GLU A 171 -0.04 -11.32 13.21
C GLU A 171 -1.52 -11.66 13.43
N ASP A 172 -2.28 -10.74 14.04
CA ASP A 172 -3.61 -11.05 14.56
C ASP A 172 -4.62 -11.38 13.44
N ASN A 173 -4.70 -10.52 12.43
CA ASN A 173 -5.66 -10.65 11.34
C ASN A 173 -5.43 -11.93 10.51
N PRO A 174 -4.22 -12.24 10.00
CA PRO A 174 -4.00 -13.47 9.25
C PRO A 174 -4.29 -14.73 10.07
N ASN A 175 -3.94 -14.73 11.36
CA ASN A 175 -4.19 -15.87 12.23
C ASN A 175 -5.69 -16.10 12.47
N GLY A 176 -6.45 -15.03 12.71
CA GLY A 176 -7.91 -15.10 12.83
C GLY A 176 -8.58 -15.55 11.53
N ALA A 177 -8.22 -14.95 10.40
CA ALA A 177 -8.80 -15.25 9.10
C ALA A 177 -8.63 -16.72 8.70
N ARG A 178 -7.46 -17.31 8.97
CA ARG A 178 -7.19 -18.74 8.68
C ARG A 178 -8.12 -19.70 9.41
N ARG A 179 -8.67 -19.29 10.55
CA ARG A 179 -9.55 -20.13 11.39
C ARG A 179 -11.02 -19.83 11.20
N PHE A 180 -11.38 -18.82 10.41
CA PHE A 180 -12.77 -18.39 10.25
C PHE A 180 -13.69 -19.52 9.75
N VAL A 181 -13.26 -20.28 8.74
CA VAL A 181 -14.04 -21.40 8.19
C VAL A 181 -14.25 -22.51 9.24
N GLU A 182 -13.24 -22.80 10.05
CA GLU A 182 -13.34 -23.74 11.17
C GLU A 182 -14.35 -23.23 12.22
N ALA A 183 -14.24 -21.95 12.58
CA ALA A 183 -15.09 -21.31 13.57
C ALA A 183 -16.57 -21.32 13.15
N VAL A 184 -16.89 -20.93 11.92
CA VAL A 184 -18.28 -20.94 11.41
C VAL A 184 -18.87 -22.35 11.38
N ARG A 185 -18.06 -23.36 11.03
CA ARG A 185 -18.50 -24.77 11.05
C ARG A 185 -18.78 -25.27 12.47
N ARG A 186 -17.96 -24.85 13.44
CA ARG A 186 -18.06 -25.29 14.84
C ARG A 186 -19.12 -24.53 15.64
N PHE A 187 -19.31 -23.25 15.34
CA PHE A 187 -20.19 -22.34 16.08
C PHE A 187 -21.09 -21.53 15.11
N PRO A 188 -21.98 -22.19 14.35
CA PRO A 188 -22.83 -21.52 13.37
C PRO A 188 -23.77 -20.51 14.03
N GLY A 189 -23.86 -19.31 13.46
CA GLY A 189 -24.74 -18.25 13.95
C GLY A 189 -24.32 -17.61 15.28
N SER A 190 -23.11 -17.90 15.78
CA SER A 190 -22.55 -17.17 16.92
C SER A 190 -22.31 -15.70 16.56
N GLY A 191 -22.72 -14.79 17.45
CA GLY A 191 -22.55 -13.34 17.31
C GLY A 191 -21.25 -12.84 17.94
N GLU A 192 -21.25 -11.61 18.44
CA GLU A 192 -20.07 -11.05 19.10
C GLU A 192 -19.69 -11.84 20.38
N PRO A 193 -18.39 -11.99 20.67
CA PRO A 193 -17.95 -12.51 21.96
C PRO A 193 -18.49 -11.61 23.09
N GLY A 194 -19.23 -12.20 24.03
CA GLY A 194 -19.70 -11.52 25.24
C GLY A 194 -18.65 -11.45 26.34
#